data_AF-A0A6A6WRM7-F1
#
_entry.id   AF-A0A6A6WRM7-F1
#
_cell.length_a   1.000
_cell.length_b   1.000
_cell.length_c   1.000
_cell.angle_alpha   90.00
_cell.angle_beta   90.00
_cell.angle_gamma   90.00
#
_symmetry.space_group_name_H-M   'P 1'
#
loop_
_entity.id
_entity.type
_entity.pdbx_description
1 polymer ?
#
loop_
_entity_poly.entity_id
_entity_poly.type
_entity_poly.pdbx_seq_one_letter_code
_entity_poly.pdbx_strand_id
1 'polypeptide(L)'
;MNRHDYSRVDAKRRANISHNKKQFAKAEFQQQKYDYRLNYYDVPPTAEITLEEFETWAINRLKVLSELEACSFRNRSPEETAEYMTSILNKHLPLRSNSSRSQSLQEERKKDHYSHFILRLAFSSTEDLRRRFSRLETMLFRLRFKSDDLKERKDFVNTLNLEWEEVGDEEKAEFRKDLAAAGNIKKEDDQEWFKVDWERVPELVEQRRVFLKRGKAYVPQREQLSLVVAEYTKRLDEALELTSRAIPRLDEDDRLAPILAHLSQSFTAPDAAYTSSDASIDGLSTITAGAIDSLASNFPLCMQNLHSTLRANSHLKHYGRLQYTLFLKGIGLSLEECIIFWRRSFKLMTDDKFQKEYKYNIRHSYGDVGGDSNRRGRGYTPYSCQKILTEPLPGPGQMHGCPYRTFTQDNLITMLQRTGINDRDLLKTVKEDVTKQRYHVACNRVFEHAHKREIKKVKDDGTWGANDLDTIVHPNTYFKRSWLLKHLGDGNVGVVGGGTGPGDRMEE
;
A
#
# COMPACT_ATOMS: atom_id res chain seq x y z
N MET A 1 82.59 -20.96 8.98
CA MET A 1 81.39 -20.46 8.29
C MET A 1 80.28 -21.48 8.49
N ASN A 2 79.34 -21.20 9.38
CA ASN A 2 78.05 -21.90 9.52
C ASN A 2 77.16 -20.96 10.35
N ARG A 3 76.27 -20.21 9.69
CA ARG A 3 75.26 -19.39 10.37
C ARG A 3 73.90 -20.02 10.10
N HIS A 4 73.30 -20.53 11.17
CA HIS A 4 71.94 -21.04 11.19
C HIS A 4 70.93 -19.91 10.97
N ASP A 5 69.96 -20.21 10.12
CA ASP A 5 68.86 -19.36 9.71
C ASP A 5 67.77 -19.35 10.81
N TYR A 6 67.64 -18.22 11.50
CA TYR A 6 66.61 -17.97 12.52
C TYR A 6 65.54 -17.04 11.92
N SER A 7 64.50 -17.61 11.30
CA SER A 7 63.17 -16.99 11.30
C SER A 7 62.06 -17.93 10.80
N ARG A 8 61.72 -18.96 11.58
CA ARG A 8 60.40 -19.60 11.46
C ARG A 8 59.41 -18.76 12.25
N VAL A 9 58.59 -17.97 11.54
CA VAL A 9 57.46 -17.25 12.14
C VAL A 9 56.36 -18.25 12.48
N ASP A 10 56.02 -18.31 13.76
CA ASP A 10 55.00 -19.18 14.35
C ASP A 10 53.61 -18.94 13.71
N ALA A 11 52.95 -20.02 13.29
CA ALA A 11 51.69 -19.98 12.54
C ALA A 11 50.49 -19.41 13.35
N LYS A 12 50.65 -19.22 14.66
CA LYS A 12 49.62 -18.66 15.56
C LYS A 12 49.62 -17.13 15.67
N ARG A 13 50.47 -16.40 14.94
CA ARG A 13 50.55 -14.92 14.98
C ARG A 13 50.12 -14.19 13.69
N ARG A 14 49.20 -14.75 12.89
CA ARG A 14 48.49 -13.97 11.86
C ARG A 14 47.19 -13.37 12.40
N ALA A 15 47.29 -12.55 13.44
CA ALA A 15 46.26 -11.58 13.75
C ALA A 15 46.57 -10.33 12.93
N ASN A 16 45.90 -10.18 11.77
CA ASN A 16 45.53 -8.90 11.16
C ASN A 16 44.79 -9.19 9.84
N ILE A 17 43.53 -9.57 9.97
CA ILE A 17 42.56 -9.42 8.87
C ILE A 17 42.50 -7.92 8.57
N SER A 18 42.89 -7.54 7.35
CA SER A 18 42.77 -6.18 6.82
C SER A 18 41.39 -5.60 7.18
N HIS A 19 41.37 -4.36 7.67
CA HIS A 19 40.13 -3.67 8.08
C HIS A 19 39.06 -3.64 6.96
N ASN A 20 39.49 -3.73 5.70
CA ASN A 20 38.63 -3.79 4.51
C ASN A 20 38.02 -5.18 4.24
N LYS A 21 38.48 -6.23 4.93
CA LYS A 21 37.96 -7.61 4.81
C LYS A 21 37.18 -8.09 6.04
N LYS A 22 37.19 -7.34 7.15
CA LYS A 22 36.39 -7.67 8.35
C LYS A 22 34.88 -7.66 8.09
N GLN A 23 34.43 -6.79 7.18
CA GLN A 23 33.02 -6.66 6.79
C GLN A 23 32.47 -7.88 6.02
N PHE A 24 33.37 -8.77 5.59
CA PHE A 24 33.06 -9.97 4.80
C PHE A 24 33.55 -11.27 5.49
N ALA A 25 33.89 -11.18 6.78
CA ALA A 25 34.14 -12.39 7.56
C ALA A 25 32.85 -13.22 7.61
N LYS A 26 32.97 -14.56 7.59
CA LYS A 26 31.82 -15.42 7.87
C LYS A 26 31.21 -14.96 9.20
N ALA A 27 29.94 -14.58 9.17
CA ALA A 27 29.24 -14.19 10.39
C ALA A 27 29.33 -15.35 11.37
N GLU A 28 29.92 -15.11 12.53
CA GLU A 28 29.91 -16.10 13.60
C GLU A 28 28.46 -16.23 14.08
N PHE A 29 28.01 -17.48 14.22
CA PHE A 29 26.66 -17.74 14.70
C PHE A 29 26.49 -17.11 16.08
N GLN A 30 25.58 -16.14 16.19
CA GLN A 30 25.19 -15.55 17.45
C GLN A 30 23.74 -15.92 17.74
N GLN A 31 23.52 -16.66 18.83
CA GLN A 31 22.18 -16.91 19.31
C GLN A 31 21.58 -15.60 19.82
N GLN A 32 20.63 -15.05 19.08
CA GLN A 32 19.90 -13.86 19.50
C GLN A 32 18.77 -14.25 20.44
N LYS A 33 18.68 -13.51 21.54
CA LYS A 33 17.56 -13.58 22.48
C LYS A 33 16.66 -12.37 22.24
N TYR A 34 15.36 -12.61 22.09
CA TYR A 34 14.39 -11.55 21.84
C TYR A 34 13.64 -11.24 23.14
N ASP A 35 14.04 -10.20 23.86
CA ASP A 35 13.43 -9.84 25.15
C ASP A 35 12.12 -9.02 24.99
N TYR A 36 11.97 -8.30 23.88
CA TYR A 36 10.84 -7.42 23.59
C TYR A 36 10.09 -7.81 22.30
N ARG A 37 8.82 -7.39 22.19
CA ARG A 37 8.05 -7.49 20.94
C ARG A 37 8.49 -6.49 19.89
N LEU A 38 8.83 -5.28 20.33
CA LEU A 38 9.37 -4.23 19.49
C LEU A 38 10.84 -4.50 19.19
N ASN A 39 11.27 -4.17 17.98
CA ASN A 39 12.64 -4.36 17.52
C ASN A 39 12.98 -3.27 16.49
N TYR A 40 14.20 -2.71 16.58
CA TYR A 40 14.75 -1.77 15.58
C TYR A 40 15.41 -2.49 14.40
N TYR A 41 15.60 -3.81 14.52
CA TYR A 41 16.21 -4.65 13.50
C TYR A 41 17.63 -4.15 13.14
N ASP A 42 18.41 -3.82 14.17
CA ASP A 42 19.78 -3.30 14.05
C ASP A 42 20.78 -4.42 13.71
N VAL A 43 20.61 -5.61 14.28
CA VAL A 43 21.57 -6.72 14.15
C VAL A 43 21.04 -7.79 13.19
N PRO A 44 21.70 -8.05 12.04
CA PRO A 44 21.26 -9.06 11.10
C PRO A 44 21.14 -10.46 11.73
N PRO A 45 20.15 -11.27 11.30
CA PRO A 45 20.04 -12.66 11.75
C PRO A 45 21.18 -13.52 11.21
N THR A 46 21.74 -14.40 12.06
CA THR A 46 22.87 -15.29 11.72
C THR A 46 22.54 -16.78 11.73
N ALA A 47 21.34 -17.18 12.14
CA ALA A 47 20.96 -18.59 12.13
C ALA A 47 20.49 -19.01 10.73
N GLU A 48 20.83 -20.23 10.34
CA GLU A 48 20.34 -20.81 9.09
C GLU A 48 18.83 -21.10 9.21
N ILE A 49 18.14 -20.92 8.08
CA ILE A 49 16.73 -21.24 7.90
C ILE A 49 16.56 -21.95 6.56
N THR A 50 15.48 -22.72 6.43
CA THR A 50 15.14 -23.37 5.18
C THR A 50 14.66 -22.36 4.14
N LEU A 51 14.71 -22.73 2.85
CA LEU A 51 14.19 -21.89 1.77
C LEU A 51 12.67 -21.68 1.89
N GLU A 52 11.95 -22.69 2.37
CA GLU A 52 10.51 -22.61 2.62
C GLU A 52 10.17 -21.62 3.74
N GLU A 53 10.94 -21.64 4.84
CA GLU A 53 10.82 -20.63 5.91
C GLU A 53 11.12 -19.22 5.38
N PHE A 54 12.20 -19.08 4.59
CA PHE A 54 12.58 -17.82 3.97
C PHE A 54 11.43 -17.22 3.15
N GLU A 55 10.84 -18.01 2.25
CA GLU A 55 9.73 -17.57 1.41
C GLU A 55 8.46 -17.32 2.22
N THR A 56 8.07 -18.25 3.09
CA THR A 56 6.83 -18.18 3.87
C THR A 56 6.82 -16.97 4.81
N TRP A 57 7.94 -16.71 5.50
CA TRP A 57 8.04 -15.59 6.43
C TRP A 57 8.02 -14.25 5.69
N ALA A 58 8.67 -14.16 4.53
CA ALA A 58 8.62 -13.00 3.66
C ALA A 58 7.19 -12.71 3.16
N ILE A 59 6.49 -13.73 2.66
CA ILE A 59 5.11 -13.62 2.16
C ILE A 59 4.16 -13.17 3.28
N ASN A 60 4.29 -13.73 4.49
CA ASN A 60 3.44 -13.37 5.61
C ASN A 60 3.61 -11.90 6.01
N ARG A 61 4.85 -11.41 6.10
CA ARG A 61 5.10 -9.98 6.37
C ARG A 61 4.63 -9.10 5.22
N LEU A 62 4.83 -9.54 3.98
CA LEU A 62 4.38 -8.81 2.79
C LEU A 62 2.86 -8.63 2.76
N LYS A 63 2.10 -9.66 3.16
CA LYS A 63 0.64 -9.57 3.33
C LYS A 63 0.25 -8.50 4.34
N VAL A 64 0.91 -8.47 5.51
CA VAL A 64 0.68 -7.44 6.54
C VAL A 64 0.95 -6.03 6.00
N LEU A 65 2.10 -5.82 5.33
CA LEU A 65 2.45 -4.52 4.77
C LEU A 65 1.48 -4.09 3.66
N SER A 66 1.05 -5.03 2.81
CA SER A 66 0.08 -4.77 1.74
C SER A 66 -1.28 -4.34 2.30
N GLU A 67 -1.75 -4.98 3.37
CA GLU A 67 -3.01 -4.61 4.02
C GLU A 67 -2.91 -3.25 4.74
N LEU A 68 -1.77 -2.95 5.37
CA LEU A 68 -1.51 -1.61 5.93
C LEU A 68 -1.54 -0.53 4.84
N GLU A 69 -0.96 -0.84 3.68
CA GLU A 69 -1.04 0.08 2.54
C GLU A 69 -2.47 0.25 2.05
N ALA A 70 -3.26 -0.82 1.99
CA ALA A 70 -4.66 -0.76 1.63
C ALA A 70 -5.48 0.10 2.62
N CYS A 71 -5.21 0.01 3.92
CA CYS A 71 -5.81 0.91 4.92
C CYS A 71 -5.45 2.38 4.67
N SER A 72 -4.18 2.65 4.39
CA SER A 72 -3.71 4.00 4.04
C SER A 72 -4.37 4.50 2.75
N PHE A 73 -4.49 3.64 1.74
CA PHE A 73 -5.14 3.98 0.47
C PHE A 73 -6.65 4.18 0.63
N ARG A 74 -7.31 3.51 1.57
CA ARG A 74 -8.73 3.74 1.91
C ARG A 74 -8.96 4.92 2.87
N ASN A 75 -7.90 5.63 3.29
CA ASN A 75 -7.95 6.69 4.30
C ASN A 75 -8.68 6.30 5.60
N ARG A 76 -8.50 5.04 6.03
CA ARG A 76 -9.02 4.59 7.33
C ARG A 76 -8.39 5.39 8.47
N SER A 77 -9.17 5.63 9.52
CA SER A 77 -8.64 6.28 10.72
C SER A 77 -7.57 5.40 11.40
N PRO A 78 -6.72 5.96 12.28
CA PRO A 78 -5.78 5.17 13.06
C PRO A 78 -6.46 4.04 13.86
N GLU A 79 -7.65 4.30 14.39
CA GLU A 79 -8.43 3.35 15.19
C GLU A 79 -9.00 2.22 14.32
N GLU A 80 -9.62 2.58 13.19
CA GLU A 80 -10.15 1.60 12.21
C GLU A 80 -9.04 0.73 11.63
N THR A 81 -7.86 1.33 11.39
CA THR A 81 -6.68 0.61 10.94
C THR A 81 -6.22 -0.39 11.99
N ALA A 82 -6.18 0.00 13.27
CA ALA A 82 -5.78 -0.90 14.35
C ALA A 82 -6.73 -2.09 14.51
N GLU A 83 -8.05 -1.85 14.48
CA GLU A 83 -9.06 -2.90 14.57
C GLU A 83 -8.97 -3.88 13.39
N TYR A 84 -8.92 -3.35 12.16
CA TYR A 84 -8.81 -4.16 10.94
C TYR A 84 -7.53 -5.02 10.94
N MET A 85 -6.40 -4.41 11.28
CA MET A 85 -5.09 -5.09 11.27
C MET A 85 -4.93 -6.13 12.37
N THR A 86 -5.73 -6.09 13.45
CA THR A 86 -5.59 -7.02 14.58
C THR A 86 -5.73 -8.47 14.13
N SER A 87 -6.76 -8.79 13.33
CA SER A 87 -6.98 -10.16 12.84
C SER A 87 -5.86 -10.63 11.88
N ILE A 88 -5.37 -9.71 11.05
CA ILE A 88 -4.33 -9.96 10.03
C ILE A 88 -2.98 -10.22 10.71
N LEU A 89 -2.63 -9.40 11.70
CA LEU A 89 -1.42 -9.55 12.51
C LEU A 89 -1.44 -10.87 13.27
N ASN A 90 -2.55 -11.22 13.93
CA ASN A 90 -2.67 -12.48 14.64
C ASN A 90 -2.52 -13.71 13.72
N LYS A 91 -2.94 -13.60 12.46
CA LYS A 91 -2.86 -14.68 11.47
C LYS A 91 -1.47 -14.81 10.85
N HIS A 92 -0.85 -13.70 10.46
CA HIS A 92 0.35 -13.71 9.63
C HIS A 92 1.65 -13.40 10.39
N LEU A 93 1.58 -12.57 11.43
CA LEU A 93 2.76 -12.09 12.15
C LEU A 93 2.45 -11.89 13.64
N PRO A 94 2.05 -12.97 14.36
CA PRO A 94 1.67 -12.88 15.76
C PRO A 94 2.87 -12.45 16.63
N LEU A 95 2.63 -11.51 17.55
CA LEU A 95 3.61 -11.05 18.53
C LEU A 95 2.95 -10.90 19.90
N ARG A 96 2.90 -12.00 20.65
CA ARG A 96 2.28 -12.03 21.99
C ARG A 96 3.17 -11.33 23.03
N SER A 97 2.52 -10.74 24.03
CA SER A 97 3.19 -10.09 25.17
C SER A 97 4.01 -11.09 25.99
N ASN A 98 5.01 -10.61 26.73
CA ASN A 98 5.78 -11.42 27.67
C ASN A 98 4.90 -11.98 28.80
N SER A 99 3.77 -11.34 29.09
CA SER A 99 2.77 -11.83 30.05
C SER A 99 2.00 -13.06 29.57
N SER A 100 2.10 -13.40 28.27
CA SER A 100 1.48 -14.60 27.72
C SER A 100 2.21 -15.87 28.19
N ARG A 101 1.46 -16.90 28.60
CA ARG A 101 2.01 -18.23 28.96
C ARG A 101 2.46 -19.06 27.74
N SER A 102 2.67 -18.44 26.58
CA SER A 102 3.02 -19.14 25.36
C SER A 102 4.48 -19.59 25.37
N GLN A 103 4.74 -20.82 24.91
CA GLN A 103 6.11 -21.31 24.72
C GLN A 103 6.73 -20.80 23.40
N SER A 104 5.94 -20.20 22.51
CA SER A 104 6.33 -19.76 21.16
C SER A 104 6.92 -18.34 21.07
N LEU A 105 7.08 -17.61 22.18
CA LEU A 105 7.42 -16.17 22.13
C LEU A 105 8.72 -15.86 21.37
N GLN A 106 9.75 -16.67 21.57
CA GLN A 106 11.03 -16.50 20.86
C GLN A 106 10.89 -16.81 19.36
N GLU A 107 10.07 -17.79 19.00
CA GLU A 107 9.84 -18.16 17.61
C GLU A 107 9.05 -17.07 16.86
N GLU A 108 8.03 -16.50 17.50
CA GLU A 108 7.25 -15.36 16.98
C GLU A 108 8.17 -14.17 16.67
N ARG A 109 9.05 -13.82 17.61
CA ARG A 109 10.01 -12.72 17.45
C ARG A 109 11.10 -13.04 16.42
N LYS A 110 11.54 -14.31 16.34
CA LYS A 110 12.45 -14.78 15.29
C LYS A 110 11.82 -14.61 13.91
N LYS A 111 10.58 -15.06 13.71
CA LYS A 111 9.86 -14.91 12.43
C LYS A 111 9.73 -13.45 12.02
N ASP A 112 9.37 -12.58 12.97
CA ASP A 112 9.29 -11.13 12.76
C ASP A 112 10.63 -10.53 12.35
N HIS A 113 11.71 -10.88 13.06
CA HIS A 113 13.04 -10.38 12.77
C HIS A 113 13.54 -10.81 11.38
N TYR A 114 13.45 -12.11 11.05
CA TYR A 114 13.95 -12.62 9.79
C TYR A 114 13.13 -12.09 8.61
N SER A 115 11.80 -12.10 8.71
CA SER A 115 10.94 -11.58 7.65
C SER A 115 11.25 -10.13 7.29
N HIS A 116 11.58 -9.28 8.27
CA HIS A 116 12.00 -7.91 8.02
C HIS A 116 13.28 -7.83 7.17
N PHE A 117 14.33 -8.57 7.54
CA PHE A 117 15.60 -8.59 6.81
C PHE A 117 15.47 -9.22 5.42
N ILE A 118 14.63 -10.23 5.25
CA ILE A 118 14.36 -10.83 3.94
C ILE A 118 13.71 -9.79 3.01
N LEU A 119 12.73 -9.03 3.50
CA LEU A 119 12.09 -7.97 2.71
C LEU A 119 13.03 -6.79 2.44
N ARG A 120 14.01 -6.48 3.32
CA ARG A 120 15.08 -5.51 3.01
C ARG A 120 15.86 -5.91 1.75
N LEU A 121 16.15 -7.20 1.55
CA LEU A 121 16.81 -7.69 0.34
C LEU A 121 15.94 -7.48 -0.91
N ALA A 122 14.63 -7.74 -0.81
CA ALA A 122 13.71 -7.59 -1.94
C ALA A 122 13.47 -6.13 -2.34
N PHE A 123 13.37 -5.23 -1.35
CA PHE A 123 12.90 -3.85 -1.56
C PHE A 123 14.00 -2.79 -1.53
N SER A 124 15.27 -3.14 -1.37
CA SER A 124 16.36 -2.17 -1.42
C SER A 124 16.90 -1.89 -2.83
N SER A 125 16.43 -2.60 -3.85
CA SER A 125 16.92 -2.49 -5.24
C SER A 125 16.73 -1.11 -5.86
N THR A 126 15.54 -0.51 -5.73
CA THR A 126 15.22 0.82 -6.29
C THR A 126 14.84 1.80 -5.19
N GLU A 127 15.00 3.10 -5.47
CA GLU A 127 14.65 4.15 -4.51
C GLU A 127 13.15 4.16 -4.16
N ASP A 128 12.28 3.94 -5.15
CA ASP A 128 10.83 3.89 -4.94
C ASP A 128 10.43 2.72 -4.03
N LEU A 129 11.05 1.55 -4.21
CA LEU A 129 10.81 0.39 -3.34
C LEU A 129 11.32 0.66 -1.92
N ARG A 130 12.49 1.29 -1.75
CA ARG A 130 13.03 1.65 -0.43
C ARG A 130 12.09 2.59 0.31
N ARG A 131 11.70 3.69 -0.32
CA ARG A 131 10.79 4.68 0.27
C ARG A 131 9.44 4.06 0.64
N ARG A 132 8.90 3.21 -0.22
CA ARG A 132 7.62 2.53 0.04
C ARG A 132 7.73 1.52 1.19
N PHE A 133 8.77 0.69 1.21
CA PHE A 133 9.00 -0.28 2.28
C PHE A 133 9.23 0.40 3.62
N SER A 134 10.11 1.41 3.67
CA SER A 134 10.37 2.21 4.87
C SER A 134 9.08 2.82 5.43
N ARG A 135 8.26 3.46 4.59
CA ARG A 135 6.96 4.02 5.00
C ARG A 135 6.04 2.98 5.63
N LEU A 136 5.86 1.81 5.01
CA LEU A 136 4.95 0.78 5.53
C LEU A 136 5.48 0.12 6.80
N GLU A 137 6.79 -0.10 6.89
CA GLU A 137 7.43 -0.61 8.10
C GLU A 137 7.31 0.36 9.27
N THR A 138 7.50 1.65 9.01
CA THR A 138 7.30 2.72 10.00
C THR A 138 5.84 2.75 10.47
N MET A 139 4.87 2.55 9.57
CA MET A 139 3.46 2.41 9.94
C MET A 139 3.22 1.17 10.82
N LEU A 140 3.79 0.02 10.47
CA LEU A 140 3.68 -1.22 11.24
C LEU A 140 4.31 -1.06 12.64
N PHE A 141 5.50 -0.47 12.72
CA PHE A 141 6.18 -0.19 13.99
C PHE A 141 5.34 0.74 14.87
N ARG A 142 4.79 1.83 14.31
CA ARG A 142 3.90 2.75 15.03
C ARG A 142 2.65 2.05 15.56
N LEU A 143 2.05 1.16 14.77
CA LEU A 143 0.88 0.38 15.18
C LEU A 143 1.21 -0.51 16.37
N ARG A 144 2.34 -1.24 16.30
CA ARG A 144 2.81 -2.12 17.37
C ARG A 144 3.17 -1.36 18.65
N PHE A 145 3.84 -0.22 18.53
CA PHE A 145 4.22 0.60 19.68
C PHE A 145 2.99 1.10 20.46
N LYS A 146 1.90 1.41 19.75
CA LYS A 146 0.63 1.83 20.36
C LYS A 146 -0.11 0.67 21.05
N SER A 147 -0.01 -0.54 20.52
CA SER A 147 -0.65 -1.73 21.12
C SER A 147 0.22 -2.45 22.17
N ASP A 148 1.44 -1.98 22.40
CA ASP A 148 2.37 -2.56 23.36
C ASP A 148 2.00 -2.19 24.81
N ASP A 149 2.40 -3.06 25.74
CA ASP A 149 2.18 -2.89 27.17
C ASP A 149 3.08 -1.77 27.70
N LEU A 150 2.55 -0.90 28.57
CA LEU A 150 3.29 0.28 29.07
C LEU A 150 4.66 -0.08 29.67
N LYS A 151 4.74 -1.21 30.40
CA LYS A 151 5.97 -1.68 31.02
C LYS A 151 6.98 -2.18 29.98
N GLU A 152 6.57 -3.09 29.09
CA GLU A 152 7.45 -3.61 28.03
C GLU A 152 7.97 -2.50 27.13
N ARG A 153 7.10 -1.54 26.81
CA ARG A 153 7.44 -0.37 26.00
C ARG A 153 8.46 0.53 26.69
N LYS A 154 8.29 0.81 27.98
CA LYS A 154 9.26 1.60 28.76
C LYS A 154 10.61 0.88 28.82
N ASP A 155 10.60 -0.41 29.12
CA ASP A 155 11.82 -1.22 29.18
C ASP A 155 12.53 -1.27 27.82
N PHE A 156 11.79 -1.48 26.73
CA PHE A 156 12.33 -1.43 25.37
C PHE A 156 12.97 -0.07 25.04
N VAL A 157 12.25 1.03 25.30
CA VAL A 157 12.74 2.38 25.02
C VAL A 157 14.02 2.69 25.79
N ASN A 158 14.13 2.23 27.04
CA ASN A 158 15.35 2.38 27.83
C ASN A 158 16.55 1.64 27.21
N THR A 159 16.33 0.55 26.48
CA THR A 159 17.43 -0.17 25.80
C THR A 159 17.98 0.53 24.57
N LEU A 160 17.19 1.44 23.97
CA LEU A 160 17.56 2.09 22.71
C LEU A 160 18.65 3.15 22.87
N ASN A 161 18.98 3.53 24.12
CA ASN A 161 19.94 4.58 24.46
C ASN A 161 19.76 5.82 23.58
N LEU A 162 18.52 6.26 23.41
CA LEU A 162 18.20 7.44 22.63
C LEU A 162 18.82 8.63 23.33
N GLU A 163 19.61 9.44 22.59
CA GLU A 163 20.26 10.65 23.08
C GLU A 163 19.23 11.75 23.41
N TRP A 164 18.38 11.49 24.39
CA TRP A 164 17.45 12.42 24.97
C TRP A 164 17.72 12.50 26.48
N GLU A 165 17.46 13.66 27.06
CA GLU A 165 17.63 13.89 28.49
C GLU A 165 16.27 14.15 29.11
N GLU A 166 15.98 13.55 30.26
CA GLU A 166 14.79 13.94 31.04
C GLU A 166 15.01 15.35 31.59
N VAL A 167 14.01 16.22 31.40
CA VAL A 167 14.08 17.60 31.89
C VAL A 167 13.88 17.57 33.40
N GLY A 168 14.89 18.01 34.14
CA GLY A 168 14.84 18.10 35.60
C GLY A 168 13.81 19.13 36.10
N ASP A 169 13.44 19.02 37.38
CA ASP A 169 12.39 19.85 37.97
C ASP A 169 12.75 21.35 38.01
N GLU A 170 14.04 21.68 38.09
CA GLU A 170 14.54 23.06 38.00
C GLU A 170 14.28 23.68 36.62
N GLU A 171 14.64 22.98 35.54
CA GLU A 171 14.38 23.43 34.16
C GLU A 171 12.87 23.48 33.87
N LYS A 172 12.08 22.53 34.39
CA LYS A 172 10.61 22.57 34.29
C LYS A 172 10.02 23.79 35.00
N ALA A 173 10.55 24.16 36.17
CA ALA A 173 10.10 25.32 36.90
C ALA A 173 10.48 26.63 36.20
N GLU A 174 11.70 26.71 35.64
CA GLU A 174 12.17 27.89 34.89
C GLU A 174 11.32 28.13 33.62
N PHE A 175 11.07 27.08 32.83
CA PHE A 175 10.38 27.20 31.54
C PHE A 175 8.87 26.91 31.59
N ARG A 176 8.27 26.89 32.78
CA ARG A 176 6.87 26.47 33.00
C ARG A 176 5.88 27.11 32.03
N LYS A 177 5.96 28.43 31.82
CA LYS A 177 5.05 29.17 30.93
C LYS A 177 5.24 28.78 29.46
N ASP A 178 6.47 28.59 29.04
CA ASP A 178 6.82 28.25 27.66
C ASP A 178 6.46 26.79 27.34
N LEU A 179 6.72 25.88 28.29
CA LEU A 179 6.32 24.48 28.21
C LEU A 179 4.78 24.34 28.17
N ALA A 180 4.04 25.11 28.98
CA ALA A 180 2.59 25.12 28.94
C ALA A 180 2.05 25.63 27.58
N ALA A 181 2.67 26.66 27.00
CA ALA A 181 2.30 27.20 25.70
C ALA A 181 2.56 26.19 24.56
N ALA A 182 3.71 25.51 24.58
CA ALA A 182 4.04 24.47 23.59
C ALA A 182 3.20 23.19 23.76
N GLY A 183 2.87 22.85 25.01
CA GLY A 183 2.03 21.71 25.36
C GLY A 183 0.58 21.86 24.93
N ASN A 184 0.09 23.08 24.69
CA ASN A 184 -1.31 23.34 24.37
C ASN A 184 -2.28 22.79 25.44
N ILE A 185 -1.84 22.79 26.70
CA ILE A 185 -2.53 22.18 27.84
C ILE A 185 -2.96 23.28 28.81
N LYS A 186 -4.22 23.25 29.26
CA LYS A 186 -4.83 24.22 30.18
C LYS A 186 -4.69 23.86 31.67
N LYS A 187 -4.06 22.73 32.00
CA LYS A 187 -3.89 22.25 33.39
C LYS A 187 -2.44 21.90 33.68
N GLU A 188 -1.99 22.27 34.86
CA GLU A 188 -0.76 21.80 35.49
C GLU A 188 -0.90 20.28 35.73
N ASP A 189 -0.40 19.47 34.80
CA ASP A 189 -0.11 18.06 35.07
C ASP A 189 1.41 17.90 35.09
N ASP A 190 1.89 17.05 36.01
CA ASP A 190 3.26 16.54 36.13
C ASP A 190 3.65 15.71 34.89
N GLN A 191 3.67 16.33 33.72
CA GLN A 191 4.13 15.68 32.50
C GLN A 191 5.65 15.56 32.52
N GLU A 192 6.13 14.36 32.17
CA GLU A 192 7.52 14.13 31.82
C GLU A 192 7.83 14.87 30.50
N TRP A 193 8.98 15.53 30.47
CA TRP A 193 9.47 16.24 29.29
C TRP A 193 10.86 15.70 28.96
N PHE A 194 11.12 15.56 27.67
CA PHE A 194 12.42 15.17 27.13
C PHE A 194 13.07 16.35 26.43
N LYS A 195 14.39 16.42 26.53
CA LYS A 195 15.24 17.41 25.89
C LYS A 195 16.08 16.71 24.83
N VAL A 196 15.97 17.17 23.59
CA VAL A 196 16.69 16.62 22.42
C VAL A 196 17.24 17.75 21.56
N ASP A 197 18.20 17.46 20.68
CA ASP A 197 18.55 18.39 19.61
C ASP A 197 17.38 18.59 18.66
N TRP A 198 17.08 19.85 18.32
CA TRP A 198 15.89 20.21 17.54
C TRP A 198 15.87 19.55 16.16
N GLU A 199 17.05 19.26 15.58
CA GLU A 199 17.24 18.60 14.29
C GLU A 199 16.67 17.17 14.27
N ARG A 200 16.46 16.55 15.45
CA ARG A 200 15.86 15.22 15.57
C ARG A 200 14.33 15.25 15.50
N VAL A 201 13.71 16.41 15.69
CA VAL A 201 12.25 16.58 15.72
C VAL A 201 11.74 17.72 14.82
N PRO A 202 12.16 17.78 13.54
CA PRO A 202 11.76 18.86 12.65
C PRO A 202 10.25 18.92 12.45
N GLU A 203 9.56 17.77 12.41
CA GLU A 203 8.10 17.71 12.28
C GLU A 203 7.37 18.37 13.47
N LEU A 204 7.84 18.13 14.70
CA LEU A 204 7.22 18.72 15.88
C LEU A 204 7.50 20.23 15.96
N VAL A 205 8.67 20.65 15.48
CA VAL A 205 9.06 22.06 15.37
C VAL A 205 8.19 22.80 14.35
N GLU A 206 8.00 22.23 13.16
CA GLU A 206 7.15 22.79 12.10
C GLU A 206 5.71 22.99 12.59
N GLN A 207 5.19 22.03 13.34
CA GLN A 207 3.83 22.07 13.91
C GLN A 207 3.73 22.94 15.18
N ARG A 208 4.84 23.55 15.64
CA ARG A 208 4.92 24.34 16.88
C ARG A 208 4.42 23.58 18.11
N ARG A 209 4.71 22.28 18.19
CA ARG A 209 4.29 21.37 19.28
C ARG A 209 5.36 21.16 20.35
N VAL A 210 6.49 21.85 20.24
CA VAL A 210 7.65 21.75 21.13
C VAL A 210 8.16 23.14 21.48
N PHE A 211 8.79 23.27 22.64
CA PHE A 211 9.48 24.49 23.04
C PHE A 211 10.94 24.42 22.61
N LEU A 212 11.47 25.50 22.01
CA LEU A 212 12.85 25.57 21.53
C LEU A 212 13.67 26.55 22.33
N LYS A 213 14.83 26.11 22.83
CA LYS A 213 15.78 26.97 23.55
C LYS A 213 17.21 26.53 23.27
N ARG A 214 18.04 27.46 22.79
CA ARG A 214 19.50 27.25 22.58
C ARG A 214 19.84 25.96 21.79
N GLY A 215 19.08 25.67 20.73
CA GLY A 215 19.28 24.47 19.90
C GLY A 215 18.68 23.18 20.45
N LYS A 216 18.06 23.22 21.63
CA LYS A 216 17.34 22.08 22.22
C LYS A 216 15.83 22.23 22.04
N ALA A 217 15.17 21.12 21.76
CA ALA A 217 13.73 20.98 21.75
C ALA A 217 13.26 20.24 23.00
N TYR A 218 12.29 20.84 23.69
CA TYR A 218 11.60 20.30 24.84
C TYR A 218 10.31 19.64 24.33
N VAL A 219 10.27 18.32 24.46
CA VAL A 219 9.27 17.43 23.88
C VAL A 219 8.45 16.79 24.99
N PRO A 220 7.12 16.91 25.01
CA PRO A 220 6.32 16.31 26.06
C PRO A 220 6.22 14.79 25.89
N GLN A 221 6.01 14.05 27.00
CA GLN A 221 5.91 12.58 27.02
C GLN A 221 5.00 11.99 25.94
N ARG A 222 3.89 12.68 25.64
CA ARG A 222 2.92 12.25 24.63
C ARG A 222 3.51 12.14 23.21
N GLU A 223 4.60 12.85 22.93
CA GLU A 223 5.32 12.80 21.64
C GLU A 223 6.51 11.83 21.65
N GLN A 224 6.74 11.08 22.74
CA GLN A 224 7.83 10.08 22.81
C GLN A 224 7.74 9.09 21.65
N LEU A 225 6.52 8.68 21.28
CA LEU A 225 6.29 7.83 20.11
C LEU A 225 6.88 8.45 18.83
N SER A 226 6.71 9.76 18.61
CA SER A 226 7.19 10.45 17.42
C SER A 226 8.73 10.41 17.35
N LEU A 227 9.42 10.58 18.49
CA LEU A 227 10.88 10.47 18.59
C LEU A 227 11.39 9.07 18.25
N VAL A 228 10.79 8.04 18.87
CA VAL A 228 11.16 6.63 18.65
C VAL A 228 10.94 6.25 17.19
N VAL A 229 9.78 6.62 16.62
CA VAL A 229 9.44 6.32 15.23
C VAL A 229 10.37 7.04 14.24
N ALA A 230 10.74 8.29 14.52
CA ALA A 230 11.67 9.04 13.68
C ALA A 230 13.06 8.38 13.65
N GLU A 231 13.58 7.99 14.82
CA GLU A 231 14.86 7.28 14.92
C GLU A 231 14.81 5.92 14.19
N TYR A 232 13.74 5.14 14.39
CA TYR A 232 13.54 3.87 13.68
C TYR A 232 13.57 4.06 12.17
N THR A 233 12.83 5.05 11.65
CA THR A 233 12.73 5.33 10.22
C THR A 233 14.10 5.72 9.65
N LYS A 234 14.82 6.61 10.34
CA LYS A 234 16.17 7.02 9.95
C LYS A 234 17.13 5.83 9.83
N ARG A 235 17.20 4.98 10.85
CA ARG A 235 18.07 3.78 10.84
C ARG A 235 17.68 2.79 9.74
N LEU A 236 16.37 2.62 9.51
CA LEU A 236 15.88 1.75 8.45
C LEU A 236 16.27 2.26 7.07
N ASP A 237 16.13 3.57 6.80
CA ASP A 237 16.51 4.18 5.53
C ASP A 237 18.01 4.02 5.27
N GLU A 238 18.86 4.32 6.26
CA GLU A 238 20.31 4.13 6.18
C GLU A 238 20.67 2.65 5.90
N ALA A 239 20.01 1.71 6.58
CA ALA A 239 20.24 0.28 6.38
C ALA A 239 19.80 -0.20 4.98
N LEU A 240 18.70 0.31 4.44
CA LEU A 240 18.22 -0.01 3.09
C LEU A 240 19.17 0.51 2.01
N GLU A 241 19.77 1.69 2.21
CA GLU A 241 20.80 2.21 1.31
C GLU A 241 22.07 1.35 1.32
N LEU A 242 22.53 0.95 2.51
CA LEU A 242 23.68 0.05 2.64
C LEU A 242 23.40 -1.30 1.99
N THR A 243 22.21 -1.86 2.19
CA THR A 243 21.78 -3.12 1.57
C THR A 243 21.77 -3.01 0.04
N SER A 244 21.23 -1.92 -0.51
CA SER A 244 21.19 -1.65 -1.95
C SER A 244 22.58 -1.68 -2.59
N ARG A 245 23.59 -1.10 -1.92
CA ARG A 245 24.98 -1.09 -2.39
C ARG A 245 25.64 -2.48 -2.34
N ALA A 246 25.18 -3.35 -1.44
CA ALA A 246 25.72 -4.70 -1.27
C ALA A 246 25.04 -5.75 -2.17
N ILE A 247 23.77 -5.53 -2.57
CA ILE A 247 22.96 -6.47 -3.37
C ILE A 247 23.66 -7.02 -4.62
N PRO A 248 24.33 -6.22 -5.48
CA PRO A 248 24.93 -6.74 -6.72
C PRO A 248 26.00 -7.83 -6.52
N ARG A 249 26.50 -8.00 -5.29
CA ARG A 249 27.46 -9.05 -4.94
C ARG A 249 26.80 -10.32 -4.39
N LEU A 250 25.49 -10.28 -4.11
CA LEU A 250 24.67 -11.43 -3.75
C LEU A 250 24.23 -12.23 -4.98
N ASP A 251 24.31 -11.62 -6.17
CA ASP A 251 23.89 -12.16 -7.47
C ASP A 251 24.72 -13.39 -7.94
N GLU A 252 25.65 -13.88 -7.10
CA GLU A 252 26.34 -15.16 -7.29
C GLU A 252 25.49 -16.37 -6.82
N ASP A 253 24.39 -16.17 -6.06
CA ASP A 253 23.49 -17.24 -5.60
C ASP A 253 22.16 -17.25 -6.41
N ASP A 254 22.12 -18.07 -7.46
CA ASP A 254 20.98 -18.27 -8.37
C ASP A 254 19.65 -18.61 -7.68
N ARG A 255 19.67 -19.06 -6.41
CA ARG A 255 18.47 -19.52 -5.69
C ARG A 255 17.61 -18.38 -5.15
N LEU A 256 18.21 -17.24 -4.80
CA LEU A 256 17.49 -16.14 -4.13
C LEU A 256 16.96 -15.09 -5.11
N ALA A 257 17.65 -14.86 -6.22
CA ALA A 257 17.25 -13.91 -7.25
C ALA A 257 15.79 -14.05 -7.73
N PRO A 258 15.29 -15.26 -8.10
CA PRO A 258 13.91 -15.41 -8.55
C PRO A 258 12.88 -15.11 -7.45
N ILE A 259 13.19 -15.46 -6.18
CA ILE A 259 12.29 -15.23 -5.05
C ILE A 259 12.20 -13.74 -4.74
N LEU A 260 13.34 -13.04 -4.69
CA LEU A 260 13.37 -11.59 -4.46
C LEU A 260 12.68 -10.82 -5.58
N ALA A 261 12.87 -11.24 -6.84
CA ALA A 261 12.18 -10.69 -7.99
C ALA A 261 10.65 -10.90 -7.87
N HIS A 262 10.20 -12.11 -7.53
CA HIS A 262 8.78 -12.40 -7.33
C HIS A 262 8.16 -11.55 -6.20
N LEU A 263 8.82 -11.47 -5.03
CA LEU A 263 8.36 -10.63 -3.91
C LEU A 263 8.25 -9.15 -4.29
N SER A 264 9.21 -8.63 -5.07
CA SER A 264 9.18 -7.25 -5.55
C SER A 264 8.03 -7.00 -6.53
N GLN A 265 7.77 -7.93 -7.45
CA GLN A 265 6.69 -7.84 -8.44
C GLN A 265 5.31 -7.88 -7.76
N SER A 266 5.08 -8.85 -6.87
CA SER A 266 3.83 -8.97 -6.10
C SER A 266 3.53 -7.74 -5.27
N PHE A 267 4.56 -7.01 -4.82
CA PHE A 267 4.38 -5.77 -4.09
C PHE A 267 4.04 -4.58 -5.01
N THR A 268 4.69 -4.45 -6.16
CA THR A 268 4.43 -3.34 -7.12
C THR A 268 3.05 -3.37 -7.76
N ALA A 269 2.48 -4.56 -7.92
CA ALA A 269 1.10 -4.74 -8.32
C ALA A 269 0.32 -5.31 -7.13
N PRO A 270 -0.17 -4.46 -6.20
CA PRO A 270 -1.24 -4.89 -5.34
C PRO A 270 -2.43 -5.14 -6.28
N ASP A 271 -2.56 -6.39 -6.72
CA ASP A 271 -3.73 -6.90 -7.42
C ASP A 271 -4.89 -6.78 -6.43
N ALA A 272 -5.40 -5.56 -6.30
CA ALA A 272 -6.58 -5.24 -5.54
C ALA A 272 -7.75 -5.92 -6.25
N ALA A 273 -7.97 -7.19 -5.89
CA ALA A 273 -9.26 -7.86 -5.76
C ALA A 273 -10.30 -7.53 -6.84
N TYR A 274 -9.90 -7.58 -8.11
CA TYR A 274 -10.87 -7.62 -9.21
C TYR A 274 -10.59 -8.87 -10.03
N THR A 275 -11.07 -9.99 -9.52
CA THR A 275 -10.95 -11.28 -10.21
C THR A 275 -12.00 -11.35 -11.31
N SER A 276 -11.78 -12.16 -12.34
CA SER A 276 -12.75 -12.30 -13.45
C SER A 276 -14.13 -12.80 -13.02
N SER A 277 -14.29 -13.34 -11.81
CA SER A 277 -15.59 -13.65 -11.19
C SER A 277 -16.37 -12.40 -10.78
N ASP A 278 -15.73 -11.24 -10.62
CA ASP A 278 -16.40 -9.97 -10.29
C ASP A 278 -17.07 -9.30 -11.50
N ALA A 279 -16.76 -9.77 -12.72
CA ALA A 279 -17.26 -9.24 -13.98
C ALA A 279 -18.73 -9.60 -14.25
N SER A 280 -19.25 -10.68 -13.65
CA SER A 280 -20.68 -10.97 -13.70
C SER A 280 -21.44 -9.98 -12.83
N ILE A 281 -22.29 -9.18 -13.46
CA ILE A 281 -23.20 -8.24 -12.81
C ILE A 281 -24.60 -8.79 -13.02
N ASP A 282 -25.28 -9.08 -11.90
CA ASP A 282 -26.64 -9.61 -11.94
C ASP A 282 -27.57 -8.61 -12.65
N GLY A 283 -28.48 -9.11 -13.50
CA GLY A 283 -29.36 -8.30 -14.33
C GLY A 283 -28.72 -7.61 -15.56
N LEU A 284 -27.38 -7.63 -15.71
CA LEU A 284 -26.73 -7.10 -16.92
C LEU A 284 -26.49 -8.23 -17.92
N SER A 285 -27.17 -8.15 -19.07
CA SER A 285 -26.93 -9.06 -20.18
C SER A 285 -25.48 -8.95 -20.68
N THR A 286 -25.03 -9.96 -21.42
CA THR A 286 -23.65 -10.02 -21.96
C THR A 286 -23.32 -8.72 -22.70
N ILE A 287 -22.31 -8.00 -22.20
CA ILE A 287 -21.95 -6.68 -22.72
C ILE A 287 -21.42 -6.83 -24.15
N THR A 288 -22.03 -6.08 -25.08
CA THR A 288 -21.60 -6.00 -26.49
C THR A 288 -20.92 -4.67 -26.78
N ALA A 289 -20.20 -4.60 -27.90
CA ALA A 289 -19.55 -3.40 -28.40
C ALA A 289 -20.52 -2.23 -28.58
N GLY A 290 -21.77 -2.51 -28.97
CA GLY A 290 -22.82 -1.50 -29.15
C GLY A 290 -23.38 -0.94 -27.84
N ALA A 291 -23.32 -1.71 -26.76
CA ALA A 291 -23.81 -1.27 -25.45
C ALA A 291 -22.85 -0.32 -24.73
N ILE A 292 -21.58 -0.23 -25.14
CA ILE A 292 -20.58 0.58 -24.43
C ILE A 292 -20.94 2.06 -24.34
N ASP A 293 -21.58 2.62 -25.37
CA ASP A 293 -21.98 4.03 -25.38
C ASP A 293 -23.05 4.34 -24.32
N SER A 294 -24.03 3.46 -24.12
CA SER A 294 -25.06 3.63 -23.08
C SER A 294 -24.48 3.40 -21.67
N LEU A 295 -23.58 2.42 -21.55
CA LEU A 295 -22.89 2.09 -20.29
C LEU A 295 -21.92 3.18 -19.84
N ALA A 296 -21.43 4.03 -20.76
CA ALA A 296 -20.47 5.09 -20.45
C ALA A 296 -20.95 6.08 -19.38
N SER A 297 -22.27 6.24 -19.24
CA SER A 297 -22.90 7.04 -18.17
C SER A 297 -22.67 6.51 -16.74
N ASN A 298 -22.21 5.26 -16.61
CA ASN A 298 -21.89 4.59 -15.34
C ASN A 298 -20.38 4.47 -15.11
N PHE A 299 -19.56 4.94 -16.05
CA PHE A 299 -18.11 4.86 -15.92
C PHE A 299 -17.60 5.89 -14.92
N PRO A 300 -16.50 5.61 -14.20
CA PRO A 300 -15.79 6.65 -13.47
C PRO A 300 -15.18 7.67 -14.42
N LEU A 301 -14.90 8.87 -13.91
CA LEU A 301 -14.42 10.00 -14.71
C LEU A 301 -13.17 9.67 -15.56
N CYS A 302 -12.27 8.83 -15.05
CA CYS A 302 -11.09 8.38 -15.79
C CYS A 302 -11.42 7.61 -17.07
N MET A 303 -12.45 6.77 -17.05
CA MET A 303 -12.88 6.00 -18.22
C MET A 303 -13.84 6.82 -19.10
N GLN A 304 -14.63 7.72 -18.52
CA GLN A 304 -15.43 8.69 -19.29
C GLN A 304 -14.55 9.63 -20.12
N ASN A 305 -13.41 10.07 -19.59
CA ASN A 305 -12.43 10.88 -20.31
C ASN A 305 -11.90 10.14 -21.55
N LEU A 306 -11.48 8.88 -21.36
CA LEU A 306 -10.97 8.03 -22.44
C LEU A 306 -12.05 7.75 -23.48
N HIS A 307 -13.27 7.44 -23.04
CA HIS A 307 -14.40 7.21 -23.93
C HIS A 307 -14.74 8.44 -24.77
N SER A 308 -14.89 9.60 -24.14
CA SER A 308 -15.19 10.87 -24.82
C SER A 308 -14.10 11.25 -25.82
N THR A 309 -12.82 11.10 -25.41
CA THR A 309 -11.66 11.37 -26.28
C THR A 309 -11.65 10.43 -27.49
N LEU A 310 -11.91 9.14 -27.28
CA LEU A 310 -11.97 8.14 -28.35
C LEU A 310 -13.07 8.47 -29.36
N ARG A 311 -14.25 8.88 -28.88
CA ARG A 311 -15.38 9.25 -29.74
C ARG A 311 -15.11 10.53 -30.53
N ALA A 312 -14.48 11.53 -29.91
CA ALA A 312 -14.12 12.78 -30.56
C ALA A 312 -13.04 12.58 -31.64
N ASN A 313 -11.95 11.88 -31.29
CA ASN A 313 -10.76 11.81 -32.13
C ASN A 313 -10.70 10.57 -33.02
N SER A 314 -11.58 9.59 -32.78
CA SER A 314 -11.53 8.25 -33.43
C SER A 314 -10.18 7.56 -33.25
N HIS A 315 -9.45 7.90 -32.18
CA HIS A 315 -8.14 7.33 -31.84
C HIS A 315 -7.79 7.53 -30.36
N LEU A 316 -6.98 6.62 -29.82
CA LEU A 316 -6.31 6.76 -28.53
C LEU A 316 -4.85 6.30 -28.65
N LYS A 317 -3.95 6.99 -27.94
CA LYS A 317 -2.54 6.59 -27.79
C LYS A 317 -2.40 5.30 -26.97
N HIS A 318 -1.24 4.64 -27.06
CA HIS A 318 -0.96 3.31 -26.49
C HIS A 318 -1.50 3.11 -25.06
N TYR A 319 -1.05 3.90 -24.08
CA TYR A 319 -1.47 3.73 -22.69
C TYR A 319 -2.96 4.03 -22.45
N GLY A 320 -3.56 4.94 -23.22
CA GLY A 320 -5.00 5.19 -23.18
C GLY A 320 -5.80 4.00 -23.69
N ARG A 321 -5.33 3.35 -24.77
CA ARG A 321 -5.93 2.11 -25.24
C ARG A 321 -5.78 0.98 -24.23
N LEU A 322 -4.60 0.84 -23.63
CA LEU A 322 -4.34 -0.22 -22.65
C LEU A 322 -5.25 -0.06 -21.43
N GLN A 323 -5.22 1.09 -20.76
CA GLN A 323 -6.08 1.37 -19.60
C GLN A 323 -7.57 1.13 -19.91
N TYR A 324 -8.05 1.60 -21.06
CA TYR A 324 -9.45 1.45 -21.43
C TYR A 324 -9.81 0.01 -21.84
N THR A 325 -8.95 -0.69 -22.58
CA THR A 325 -9.16 -2.10 -22.96
C THR A 325 -9.25 -2.99 -21.72
N LEU A 326 -8.37 -2.78 -20.75
CA LEU A 326 -8.36 -3.57 -19.52
C LEU A 326 -9.59 -3.27 -18.65
N PHE A 327 -10.04 -2.01 -18.61
CA PHE A 327 -11.33 -1.67 -18.00
C PHE A 327 -12.50 -2.37 -18.72
N LEU A 328 -12.58 -2.32 -20.05
CA LEU A 328 -13.64 -2.97 -20.82
C LEU A 328 -13.66 -4.49 -20.63
N LYS A 329 -12.49 -5.12 -20.62
CA LYS A 329 -12.32 -6.52 -20.25
C LYS A 329 -12.86 -6.80 -18.86
N GLY A 330 -12.52 -5.96 -17.88
CA GLY A 330 -12.96 -6.11 -16.50
C GLY A 330 -14.48 -5.99 -16.32
N ILE A 331 -15.17 -5.14 -17.09
CA ILE A 331 -16.64 -5.06 -16.99
C ILE A 331 -17.34 -6.26 -17.66
N GLY A 332 -16.61 -7.13 -18.37
CA GLY A 332 -17.14 -8.34 -19.00
C GLY A 332 -17.22 -8.31 -20.53
N LEU A 333 -16.62 -7.32 -21.21
CA LEU A 333 -16.59 -7.29 -22.68
C LEU A 333 -15.70 -8.43 -23.20
N SER A 334 -16.28 -9.32 -24.02
CA SER A 334 -15.55 -10.46 -24.61
C SER A 334 -14.43 -9.98 -25.56
N LEU A 335 -13.46 -10.85 -25.84
CA LEU A 335 -12.39 -10.53 -26.78
C LEU A 335 -12.94 -10.17 -28.17
N GLU A 336 -13.93 -10.92 -28.65
CA GLU A 336 -14.56 -10.72 -29.96
C GLU A 336 -15.25 -9.35 -30.03
N GLU A 337 -16.07 -9.03 -29.03
CA GLU A 337 -16.74 -7.74 -28.93
C GLU A 337 -15.75 -6.58 -28.72
N CYS A 338 -14.65 -6.80 -27.99
CA CYS A 338 -13.60 -5.81 -27.83
C CYS A 338 -12.90 -5.48 -29.16
N ILE A 339 -12.62 -6.49 -29.99
CA ILE A 339 -12.05 -6.28 -31.33
C ILE A 339 -13.03 -5.47 -32.20
N ILE A 340 -14.32 -5.82 -32.17
CA ILE A 340 -15.37 -5.08 -32.89
C ILE A 340 -15.46 -3.64 -32.40
N PHE A 341 -15.44 -3.43 -31.08
CA PHE A 341 -15.48 -2.11 -30.46
C PHE A 341 -14.33 -1.21 -30.93
N TRP A 342 -13.09 -1.70 -30.83
CA TRP A 342 -11.92 -0.92 -31.26
C TRP A 342 -11.91 -0.67 -32.76
N ARG A 343 -12.31 -1.67 -33.55
CA ARG A 343 -12.39 -1.52 -35.01
C ARG A 343 -13.38 -0.44 -35.42
N ARG A 344 -14.58 -0.44 -34.85
CA ARG A 344 -15.62 0.58 -35.08
C ARG A 344 -15.19 1.96 -34.59
N SER A 345 -14.49 2.02 -33.46
CA SER A 345 -14.02 3.28 -32.87
C SER A 345 -12.93 3.95 -33.70
N PHE A 346 -12.08 3.18 -34.38
CA PHE A 346 -11.05 3.69 -35.29
C PHE A 346 -11.57 3.85 -36.74
N LYS A 347 -12.65 4.62 -36.89
CA LYS A 347 -13.37 4.79 -38.16
C LYS A 347 -12.53 5.37 -39.31
N LEU A 348 -11.49 6.13 -38.99
CA LEU A 348 -10.59 6.77 -39.96
C LEU A 348 -9.44 5.86 -40.43
N MET A 349 -9.45 4.59 -40.03
CA MET A 349 -8.40 3.63 -40.32
C MET A 349 -8.94 2.46 -41.15
N THR A 350 -8.12 2.01 -42.11
CA THR A 350 -8.36 0.83 -42.95
C THR A 350 -8.29 -0.46 -42.14
N ASP A 351 -9.02 -1.49 -42.57
CA ASP A 351 -9.00 -2.81 -41.94
C ASP A 351 -7.60 -3.41 -41.84
N ASP A 352 -6.82 -3.36 -42.93
CA ASP A 352 -5.48 -3.95 -42.98
C ASP A 352 -4.54 -3.35 -41.92
N LYS A 353 -4.51 -2.02 -41.83
CA LYS A 353 -3.75 -1.30 -40.79
C LYS A 353 -4.23 -1.67 -39.38
N PHE A 354 -5.54 -1.81 -39.17
CA PHE A 354 -6.08 -2.20 -37.87
C PHE A 354 -5.61 -3.60 -37.43
N GLN A 355 -5.69 -4.57 -38.35
CA GLN A 355 -5.27 -5.95 -38.11
C GLN A 355 -3.78 -6.04 -37.77
N LYS A 356 -2.94 -5.32 -38.52
CA LYS A 356 -1.48 -5.33 -38.35
C LYS A 356 -1.01 -4.64 -37.07
N GLU A 357 -1.54 -3.45 -36.77
CA GLU A 357 -0.99 -2.60 -35.70
C GLU A 357 -1.68 -2.76 -34.33
N TYR A 358 -2.97 -3.14 -34.29
CA TYR A 358 -3.78 -3.04 -33.07
C TYR A 358 -4.33 -4.37 -32.57
N LYS A 359 -4.77 -5.25 -33.46
CA LYS A 359 -5.44 -6.50 -33.05
C LYS A 359 -4.57 -7.39 -32.18
N TYR A 360 -3.27 -7.49 -32.48
CA TYR A 360 -2.33 -8.26 -31.66
C TYR A 360 -2.31 -7.78 -30.20
N ASN A 361 -2.23 -6.47 -29.98
CA ASN A 361 -2.20 -5.88 -28.64
C ASN A 361 -3.49 -6.14 -27.85
N ILE A 362 -4.65 -6.12 -28.53
CA ILE A 362 -5.93 -6.46 -27.91
C ILE A 362 -5.94 -7.94 -27.47
N ARG A 363 -5.55 -8.86 -28.37
CA ARG A 363 -5.44 -10.29 -28.04
C ARG A 363 -4.46 -10.56 -26.90
N HIS A 364 -3.33 -9.86 -26.89
CA HIS A 364 -2.34 -9.99 -25.83
C HIS A 364 -2.91 -9.54 -24.47
N SER A 365 -3.71 -8.48 -24.45
CA SER A 365 -4.37 -7.99 -23.23
C SER A 365 -5.36 -8.99 -22.63
N TYR A 366 -5.94 -9.86 -23.46
CA TYR A 366 -6.84 -10.94 -23.04
C TYR A 366 -6.13 -12.28 -22.78
N GLY A 367 -4.83 -12.38 -23.06
CA GLY A 367 -4.08 -13.63 -22.90
C GLY A 367 -4.33 -14.65 -24.03
N ASP A 368 -4.96 -14.23 -25.13
CA ASP A 368 -5.17 -15.09 -26.31
C ASP A 368 -3.86 -15.36 -27.06
N VAL A 369 -2.93 -14.41 -26.99
CA VAL A 369 -1.57 -14.52 -27.52
C VAL A 369 -0.54 -14.10 -26.46
N GLY A 370 0.74 -14.33 -26.75
CA GLY A 370 1.86 -14.10 -25.83
C GLY A 370 2.47 -15.40 -25.31
N GLY A 371 3.41 -15.27 -24.37
CA GLY A 371 4.06 -16.40 -23.71
C GLY A 371 3.13 -17.18 -22.76
N ASP A 372 3.59 -18.35 -22.29
CA ASP A 372 2.81 -19.26 -21.45
C ASP A 372 2.29 -18.59 -20.17
N SER A 373 3.09 -17.71 -19.56
CA SER A 373 2.69 -16.90 -18.40
C SER A 373 1.48 -16.01 -18.69
N ASN A 374 1.46 -15.31 -19.82
CA ASN A 374 0.35 -14.42 -20.19
C ASN A 374 -0.94 -15.21 -20.51
N ARG A 375 -0.81 -16.37 -21.16
CA ARG A 375 -1.96 -17.21 -21.50
C ARG A 375 -2.60 -17.83 -20.26
N ARG A 376 -1.77 -18.40 -19.37
CA ARG A 376 -2.24 -18.96 -18.09
C ARG A 376 -2.81 -17.90 -17.16
N GLY A 377 -2.21 -16.71 -17.16
CA GLY A 377 -2.69 -15.54 -16.40
C GLY A 377 -3.94 -14.87 -16.98
N ARG A 378 -4.50 -15.38 -18.09
CA ARG A 378 -5.63 -14.77 -18.81
C ARG A 378 -5.38 -13.32 -19.22
N GLY A 379 -4.14 -12.98 -19.57
CA GLY A 379 -3.73 -11.64 -19.98
C GLY A 379 -3.50 -10.67 -18.81
N TYR A 380 -3.44 -9.38 -19.12
CA TYR A 380 -3.23 -8.35 -18.10
C TYR A 380 -4.48 -8.14 -17.22
N THR A 381 -4.25 -7.80 -15.94
CA THR A 381 -5.29 -7.44 -14.99
C THR A 381 -5.80 -6.01 -15.23
N PRO A 382 -7.10 -5.73 -15.05
CA PRO A 382 -7.65 -4.38 -14.97
C PRO A 382 -6.87 -3.50 -13.98
N TYR A 383 -6.66 -2.23 -14.34
CA TYR A 383 -5.88 -1.33 -13.49
C TYR A 383 -6.71 -0.84 -12.29
N SER A 384 -6.17 -1.05 -11.09
CA SER A 384 -6.69 -0.45 -9.86
C SER A 384 -6.52 1.07 -9.85
N CYS A 385 -7.30 1.76 -9.01
CA CYS A 385 -7.11 3.21 -8.82
C CYS A 385 -5.69 3.51 -8.34
N GLN A 386 -5.13 2.67 -7.47
CA GLN A 386 -3.75 2.81 -7.01
C GLN A 386 -2.77 2.76 -8.18
N LYS A 387 -2.86 1.75 -9.05
CA LYS A 387 -2.01 1.64 -10.24
C LYS A 387 -2.13 2.87 -11.13
N ILE A 388 -3.34 3.30 -11.47
CA ILE A 388 -3.58 4.49 -12.29
C ILE A 388 -3.00 5.77 -11.63
N LEU A 389 -2.99 5.84 -10.30
CA LEU A 389 -2.49 6.98 -9.54
C LEU A 389 -0.98 6.95 -9.29
N THR A 390 -0.29 5.83 -9.48
CA THR A 390 1.17 5.72 -9.28
C THR A 390 1.95 5.68 -10.59
N GLU A 391 1.32 5.34 -11.71
CA GLU A 391 1.94 5.37 -13.03
C GLU A 391 2.48 6.78 -13.39
N PRO A 392 3.50 6.88 -14.27
CA PRO A 392 4.01 8.16 -14.75
C PRO A 392 2.90 9.06 -15.33
N LEU A 393 3.06 10.37 -15.17
CA LEU A 393 2.07 11.33 -15.68
C LEU A 393 2.00 11.28 -17.23
N PRO A 394 0.81 11.44 -17.82
CA PRO A 394 0.66 11.45 -19.28
C PRO A 394 1.42 12.60 -19.92
N GLY A 395 2.13 12.30 -21.02
CA GLY A 395 2.75 13.31 -21.87
C GLY A 395 1.75 14.02 -22.80
N PRO A 396 2.20 14.98 -23.63
CA PRO A 396 1.33 15.73 -24.54
C PRO A 396 0.46 14.82 -25.45
N GLY A 397 -0.86 15.06 -25.44
CA GLY A 397 -1.84 14.30 -26.20
C GLY A 397 -2.09 12.87 -25.71
N GLN A 398 -1.54 12.47 -24.57
CA GLN A 398 -1.92 11.24 -23.88
C GLN A 398 -3.00 11.54 -22.84
N MET A 399 -4.13 10.83 -22.90
CA MET A 399 -5.32 11.10 -22.07
C MET A 399 -5.61 10.01 -21.03
N HIS A 400 -4.63 9.15 -20.76
CA HIS A 400 -4.72 8.09 -19.74
C HIS A 400 -4.51 8.65 -18.33
N GLY A 401 -4.58 7.80 -17.31
CA GLY A 401 -4.46 8.22 -15.92
C GLY A 401 -5.80 8.57 -15.28
N CYS A 402 -5.71 9.18 -14.09
CA CYS A 402 -6.86 9.67 -13.33
C CYS A 402 -7.01 11.19 -13.55
N PRO A 403 -8.16 11.69 -14.04
CA PRO A 403 -8.41 13.13 -14.23
C PRO A 403 -8.21 13.93 -12.95
N TYR A 404 -8.55 13.36 -11.79
CA TYR A 404 -8.34 14.02 -10.48
C TYR A 404 -6.86 14.31 -10.18
N ARG A 405 -5.92 13.54 -10.75
CA ARG A 405 -4.46 13.74 -10.61
C ARG A 405 -3.85 14.51 -11.78
N THR A 406 -4.35 14.27 -12.99
CA THR A 406 -3.71 14.72 -14.25
C THR A 406 -4.22 16.07 -14.73
N PHE A 407 -5.46 16.45 -14.42
CA PHE A 407 -6.03 17.72 -14.85
C PHE A 407 -5.72 18.82 -13.82
N THR A 408 -5.55 20.04 -14.32
CA THR A 408 -5.63 21.24 -13.48
C THR A 408 -7.02 21.32 -12.83
N GLN A 409 -7.10 21.92 -11.65
CA GLN A 409 -8.36 22.00 -10.89
C GLN A 409 -9.52 22.55 -11.72
N ASP A 410 -9.31 23.60 -12.51
CA ASP A 410 -10.40 24.21 -13.28
C ASP A 410 -10.88 23.33 -14.45
N ASN A 411 -9.96 22.65 -15.13
CA ASN A 411 -10.32 21.65 -16.15
C ASN A 411 -11.06 20.45 -15.54
N LEU A 412 -10.67 20.02 -14.35
CA LEU A 412 -11.37 18.96 -13.61
C LEU A 412 -12.81 19.39 -13.27
N ILE A 413 -13.00 20.59 -12.73
CA ILE A 413 -14.34 21.10 -12.41
C ILE A 413 -15.20 21.25 -13.68
N THR A 414 -14.63 21.81 -14.74
CA THR A 414 -15.33 21.93 -16.03
C THR A 414 -15.77 20.55 -16.55
N MET A 415 -14.93 19.54 -16.41
CA MET A 415 -15.27 18.17 -16.80
C MET A 415 -16.37 17.59 -15.90
N LEU A 416 -16.30 17.76 -14.58
CA LEU A 416 -17.33 17.31 -13.64
C LEU A 416 -18.71 17.93 -13.93
N GLN A 417 -18.74 19.22 -14.23
CA GLN A 417 -19.97 19.94 -14.60
C GLN A 417 -20.58 19.37 -15.89
N ARG A 418 -19.75 19.05 -16.89
CA ARG A 418 -20.22 18.38 -18.13
C ARG A 418 -20.83 17.01 -17.87
N THR A 419 -20.41 16.32 -16.80
CA THR A 419 -20.98 15.03 -16.38
C THR A 419 -22.23 15.18 -15.51
N GLY A 420 -22.72 16.41 -15.29
CA GLY A 420 -23.94 16.70 -14.53
C GLY A 420 -23.72 17.11 -13.08
N ILE A 421 -22.46 17.24 -12.63
CA ILE A 421 -22.13 17.61 -11.23
C ILE A 421 -22.00 19.14 -11.12
N ASN A 422 -23.07 19.79 -10.66
CA ASN A 422 -23.15 21.25 -10.57
C ASN A 422 -23.22 21.80 -9.14
N ASP A 423 -23.22 20.93 -8.13
CA ASP A 423 -23.29 21.31 -6.72
C ASP A 423 -22.00 22.05 -6.28
N ARG A 424 -22.15 23.31 -5.82
CA ARG A 424 -21.01 24.18 -5.51
C ARG A 424 -20.20 23.70 -4.30
N ASP A 425 -20.88 23.16 -3.28
CA ASP A 425 -20.24 22.74 -2.04
C ASP A 425 -19.45 21.43 -2.24
N LEU A 426 -19.99 20.51 -3.03
CA LEU A 426 -19.29 19.33 -3.47
C LEU A 426 -18.05 19.69 -4.30
N LEU A 427 -18.19 20.56 -5.31
CA LEU A 427 -17.07 20.94 -6.16
C LEU A 427 -15.95 21.61 -5.36
N LYS A 428 -16.29 22.42 -4.35
CA LYS A 428 -15.32 22.98 -3.40
C LYS A 428 -14.59 21.88 -2.62
N THR A 429 -15.33 20.94 -2.04
CA THR A 429 -14.76 19.81 -1.29
C THR A 429 -13.84 18.96 -2.16
N VAL A 430 -14.24 18.70 -3.41
CA VAL A 430 -13.42 17.99 -4.40
C VAL A 430 -12.11 18.74 -4.68
N LYS A 431 -12.13 20.08 -4.82
CA LYS A 431 -10.89 20.87 -4.97
C LYS A 431 -9.96 20.72 -3.76
N GLU A 432 -10.52 20.74 -2.56
CA GLU A 432 -9.74 20.58 -1.32
C GLU A 432 -9.09 19.20 -1.24
N ASP A 433 -9.82 18.13 -1.55
CA ASP A 433 -9.29 16.76 -1.56
C ASP A 433 -8.20 16.57 -2.62
N VAL A 434 -8.40 17.11 -3.83
CA VAL A 434 -7.40 17.09 -4.91
C VAL A 434 -6.14 17.85 -4.50
N THR A 435 -6.27 18.99 -3.82
CA THR A 435 -5.14 19.77 -3.29
C THR A 435 -4.35 18.97 -2.25
N LYS A 436 -5.04 18.19 -1.42
CA LYS A 436 -4.45 17.26 -0.45
C LYS A 436 -3.99 15.94 -1.09
N GLN A 437 -4.00 15.82 -2.41
CA GLN A 437 -3.64 14.63 -3.18
C GLN A 437 -4.51 13.38 -2.86
N ARG A 438 -5.72 13.58 -2.35
CA ARG A 438 -6.71 12.53 -2.03
C ARG A 438 -7.62 12.24 -3.23
N TYR A 439 -7.01 11.88 -4.35
CA TYR A 439 -7.70 11.79 -5.65
C TYR A 439 -8.84 10.76 -5.71
N HIS A 440 -8.63 9.57 -5.14
CA HIS A 440 -9.65 8.53 -5.12
C HIS A 440 -10.81 8.90 -4.17
N VAL A 441 -10.53 9.61 -3.06
CA VAL A 441 -11.58 10.13 -2.16
C VAL A 441 -12.45 11.14 -2.89
N ALA A 442 -11.84 12.08 -3.63
CA ALA A 442 -12.56 13.03 -4.44
C ALA A 442 -13.48 12.34 -5.47
N CYS A 443 -13.01 11.26 -6.10
CA CYS A 443 -13.83 10.44 -6.98
C CYS A 443 -15.00 9.75 -6.25
N ASN A 444 -14.77 9.23 -5.04
CA ASN A 444 -15.82 8.60 -4.22
C ASN A 444 -16.88 9.60 -3.78
N ARG A 445 -16.50 10.83 -3.39
CA ARG A 445 -17.48 11.87 -3.05
C ARG A 445 -18.41 12.20 -4.21
N VAL A 446 -17.86 12.26 -5.43
CA VAL A 446 -18.66 12.49 -6.64
C VAL A 446 -19.61 11.32 -6.88
N PHE A 447 -19.14 10.08 -6.70
CA PHE A 447 -19.99 8.89 -6.77
C PHE A 447 -21.13 8.92 -5.75
N GLU A 448 -20.82 9.17 -4.48
CA GLU A 448 -21.81 9.25 -3.40
C GLU A 448 -22.86 10.33 -3.65
N HIS A 449 -22.44 11.47 -4.21
CA HIS A 449 -23.38 12.53 -4.57
C HIS A 449 -24.26 12.12 -5.75
N ALA A 450 -23.67 11.54 -6.81
CA ALA A 450 -24.39 11.12 -8.01
C ALA A 450 -25.42 10.01 -7.72
N HIS A 451 -25.17 9.18 -6.71
CA HIS A 451 -26.03 8.07 -6.30
C HIS A 451 -26.66 8.26 -4.91
N LYS A 452 -26.80 9.52 -4.45
CA LYS A 452 -27.21 9.82 -3.06
C LYS A 452 -28.56 9.21 -2.69
N ARG A 453 -29.51 9.16 -3.63
CA ARG A 453 -30.88 8.64 -3.39
C ARG A 453 -30.88 7.12 -3.30
N GLU A 454 -30.17 6.49 -4.23
CA GLU A 454 -30.03 5.05 -4.37
C GLU A 454 -29.26 4.47 -3.18
N ILE A 455 -28.16 5.10 -2.79
CA ILE A 455 -27.36 4.73 -1.60
C ILE A 455 -28.20 4.83 -0.32
N LYS A 456 -29.03 5.87 -0.20
CA LYS A 456 -29.93 6.00 0.95
C LYS A 456 -30.92 4.84 0.98
N LYS A 457 -31.54 4.52 -0.16
CA LYS A 457 -32.52 3.41 -0.26
C LYS A 457 -31.90 2.07 0.13
N VAL A 458 -30.73 1.70 -0.40
CA VAL A 458 -30.10 0.40 -0.07
C VAL A 458 -29.65 0.30 1.38
N LYS A 459 -29.33 1.44 2.02
CA LYS A 459 -29.02 1.52 3.46
C LYS A 459 -30.28 1.32 4.30
N ASP A 460 -31.36 2.02 3.95
CA ASP A 460 -32.64 1.95 4.66
C ASP A 460 -33.27 0.55 4.54
N ASP A 461 -33.17 -0.06 3.35
CA ASP A 461 -33.67 -1.42 3.06
C ASP A 461 -32.74 -2.54 3.55
N GLY A 462 -31.52 -2.20 4.02
CA GLY A 462 -30.51 -3.17 4.48
C GLY A 462 -29.98 -4.12 3.39
N THR A 463 -30.20 -3.80 2.11
CA THR A 463 -29.86 -4.68 0.98
C THR A 463 -28.36 -4.68 0.66
N TRP A 464 -27.64 -3.64 1.03
CA TRP A 464 -26.19 -3.52 0.84
C TRP A 464 -25.46 -3.54 2.18
N GLY A 465 -24.43 -4.39 2.29
CA GLY A 465 -23.62 -4.50 3.50
C GLY A 465 -22.55 -3.41 3.61
N ALA A 466 -21.81 -3.41 4.72
CA ALA A 466 -20.70 -2.48 4.93
C ALA A 466 -19.63 -2.55 3.84
N ASN A 467 -19.36 -3.75 3.29
CA ASN A 467 -18.39 -3.95 2.21
C ASN A 467 -18.84 -3.32 0.88
N ASP A 468 -20.14 -3.36 0.57
CA ASP A 468 -20.70 -2.79 -0.66
C ASP A 468 -20.71 -1.26 -0.64
N LEU A 469 -20.68 -0.69 0.57
CA LEU A 469 -20.65 0.73 0.84
C LEU A 469 -19.26 1.26 1.21
N ASP A 470 -18.23 0.40 1.22
CA ASP A 470 -16.83 0.81 1.47
C ASP A 470 -16.28 1.69 0.33
N THR A 471 -15.15 2.34 0.57
CA THR A 471 -14.46 3.19 -0.41
C THR A 471 -14.12 2.42 -1.68
N ILE A 472 -14.49 2.98 -2.83
CA ILE A 472 -14.19 2.41 -4.15
C ILE A 472 -12.72 2.65 -4.48
N VAL A 473 -11.99 1.56 -4.72
CA VAL A 473 -10.55 1.54 -5.03
C VAL A 473 -10.23 1.00 -6.42
N HIS A 474 -11.26 0.69 -7.23
CA HIS A 474 -11.10 0.13 -8.57
C HIS A 474 -12.15 0.69 -9.56
N PRO A 475 -11.76 1.08 -10.79
CA PRO A 475 -12.70 1.61 -11.79
C PRO A 475 -13.83 0.63 -12.14
N ASN A 476 -13.54 -0.66 -12.25
CA ASN A 476 -14.57 -1.68 -12.52
C ASN A 476 -15.57 -1.84 -11.36
N THR A 477 -15.12 -1.72 -10.10
CA THR A 477 -16.02 -1.70 -8.94
C THR A 477 -16.92 -0.46 -8.96
N TYR A 478 -16.38 0.71 -9.35
CA TYR A 478 -17.19 1.92 -9.56
C TYR A 478 -18.32 1.64 -10.55
N PHE A 479 -17.99 1.07 -11.73
CA PHE A 479 -18.98 0.77 -12.75
C PHE A 479 -20.05 -0.20 -12.25
N LYS A 480 -19.63 -1.32 -11.64
CA LYS A 480 -20.54 -2.33 -11.10
C LYS A 480 -21.52 -1.73 -10.10
N ARG A 481 -21.03 -0.95 -9.13
CA ARG A 481 -21.87 -0.30 -8.13
C ARG A 481 -22.78 0.76 -8.74
N SER A 482 -22.26 1.59 -9.66
CA SER A 482 -23.04 2.59 -10.38
C SER A 482 -24.21 1.95 -11.13
N TRP A 483 -23.96 0.82 -11.79
CA TRP A 483 -24.96 0.11 -12.57
C TRP A 483 -26.03 -0.50 -11.65
N LEU A 484 -25.62 -1.22 -10.61
CA LEU A 484 -26.54 -1.85 -9.65
C LEU A 484 -27.44 -0.82 -8.95
N LEU A 485 -26.89 0.32 -8.53
CA LEU A 485 -27.66 1.39 -7.87
C LEU A 485 -28.71 2.00 -8.80
N LYS A 486 -28.42 2.14 -10.10
CA LYS A 486 -29.39 2.70 -11.06
C LYS A 486 -30.48 1.72 -11.49
N HIS A 487 -30.27 0.41 -11.29
CA HIS A 487 -31.22 -0.65 -11.67
C HIS A 487 -31.81 -1.35 -10.43
N LEU A 488 -31.93 -0.63 -9.31
CA LEU A 488 -32.57 -1.12 -8.10
C LEU A 488 -34.05 -1.44 -8.36
N GLY A 489 -34.36 -2.71 -8.65
CA GLY A 489 -35.73 -3.21 -8.86
C GLY A 489 -35.93 -4.08 -10.10
N ASP A 490 -34.99 -4.09 -11.06
CA ASP A 490 -35.13 -4.84 -12.32
C ASP A 490 -34.81 -6.35 -12.20
N GLY A 491 -35.04 -6.94 -11.02
CA GLY A 491 -34.90 -8.39 -10.79
C GLY A 491 -33.74 -8.75 -9.86
N ASN A 492 -33.80 -8.30 -8.61
CA ASN A 492 -33.01 -8.88 -7.51
C ASN A 492 -33.80 -10.08 -6.94
N VAL A 493 -33.80 -11.22 -7.64
CA VAL A 493 -34.31 -12.47 -7.05
C VAL A 493 -33.17 -13.05 -6.23
N GLY A 494 -33.22 -12.81 -4.93
CA GLY A 494 -32.21 -13.20 -3.97
C GLY A 494 -31.79 -14.66 -4.10
N VAL A 495 -30.48 -14.88 -4.16
CA VAL A 495 -29.90 -16.10 -3.61
C VAL A 495 -29.94 -15.97 -2.10
N VAL A 496 -31.07 -16.34 -1.50
CA VAL A 496 -31.08 -16.78 -0.10
C VAL A 496 -30.47 -18.18 -0.10
N GLY A 497 -29.40 -18.33 0.68
CA GLY A 497 -28.72 -19.61 0.89
C GLY A 497 -29.68 -20.71 1.33
N GLY A 498 -29.34 -21.94 0.95
CA GLY A 498 -30.19 -23.12 1.08
C GLY A 498 -30.73 -23.41 2.48
N GLY A 499 -31.90 -24.05 2.50
CA GLY A 499 -32.51 -24.60 3.70
C GLY A 499 -33.99 -24.95 3.50
N THR A 500 -34.25 -26.25 3.36
CA THR A 500 -35.54 -26.94 3.55
C THR A 500 -36.69 -26.62 2.58
N GLY A 501 -37.02 -27.60 1.72
CA GLY A 501 -38.22 -27.59 0.89
C GLY A 501 -39.51 -27.69 1.72
N PRO A 502 -40.64 -27.20 1.19
CA PRO A 502 -41.92 -27.30 1.89
C PRO A 502 -42.48 -28.71 1.68
N GLY A 503 -42.61 -29.43 2.80
CA GLY A 503 -43.32 -30.69 2.87
C GLY A 503 -44.82 -30.51 2.68
N ASP A 504 -45.42 -31.56 2.11
CA ASP A 504 -46.85 -31.79 1.99
C ASP A 504 -47.64 -31.43 3.25
N ARG A 505 -48.73 -30.69 3.07
CA ARG A 505 -49.94 -30.84 3.89
C ARG A 505 -51.15 -30.90 2.97
N MET A 506 -51.72 -32.10 2.93
CA MET A 506 -53.11 -32.37 2.55
C MET A 506 -54.06 -31.56 3.43
N GLU A 507 -55.09 -30.99 2.82
CA GLU A 507 -56.43 -30.90 3.42
C GLU A 507 -57.46 -30.84 2.28
N GLU A 508 -58.33 -31.87 2.29
CA GLU A 508 -59.59 -32.14 1.55
C GLU A 508 -59.60 -32.24 0.01
#